data_AF-A0A1Z4EV88-F1
#
_entry.id   AF-A0A1Z4EV88-F1
#
_cell.length_a   1.000
_cell.length_b   1.000
_cell.length_c   1.000
_cell.angle_alpha   90.00
_cell.angle_beta   90.00
_cell.angle_gamma   90.00
#
_symmetry.space_group_name_H-M   'P 1'
#
loop_
_entity.id
_entity.type
_entity.pdbx_description
1 polymer ?
#
loop_
_entity_poly.entity_id
_entity_poly.type
_entity_poly.pdbx_seq_one_letter_code
_entity_poly.pdbx_strand_id
1 'polypeptide(L)'
;MWLIVVGVVIAMSVIAGAAAYLMERAQSRHGVAKGSECGKAIATLAVFSGREDLTNAQSIVPGGPSLTDYEKWSNEIRTHAAQVTRSDLAPRAQHIAELSGQAVSVVRQIRKEPGTQLEQLQQQDAYAKLIAHMYDEAAVVLDVCHS
;
A
#
# COMPACT_ATOMS: atom_id res chain seq x y z
N MET A 1 -62.71 19.55 20.32
CA MET A 1 -62.90 19.66 18.87
C MET A 1 -61.65 19.08 18.21
N TRP A 2 -61.65 17.76 17.98
CA TRP A 2 -60.70 17.08 17.10
C TRP A 2 -60.99 17.53 15.66
N LEU A 3 -59.96 17.60 14.81
CA LEU A 3 -59.88 16.90 13.51
C LEU A 3 -58.58 17.28 12.76
N ILE A 4 -57.75 16.26 12.58
CA ILE A 4 -57.02 15.90 11.35
C ILE A 4 -55.87 16.83 10.91
N VAL A 5 -54.69 16.44 11.38
CA VAL A 5 -53.39 16.69 10.75
C VAL A 5 -53.28 15.80 9.50
N VAL A 6 -53.64 16.29 8.32
CA VAL A 6 -53.23 15.70 7.04
C VAL A 6 -53.03 16.82 6.03
N GLY A 7 -51.78 17.04 5.62
CA GLY A 7 -51.52 17.91 4.50
C GLY A 7 -50.05 18.28 4.37
N VAL A 8 -49.41 17.67 3.36
CA VAL A 8 -48.17 18.14 2.73
C VAL A 8 -46.86 17.75 3.40
N VAL A 9 -46.39 16.51 3.16
CA VAL A 9 -44.98 16.24 2.82
C VAL A 9 -44.92 15.07 1.84
N ILE A 10 -45.36 15.28 0.60
CA ILE A 10 -44.96 14.43 -0.52
C ILE A 10 -44.24 15.37 -1.49
N ALA A 11 -42.90 15.29 -1.52
CA ALA A 11 -42.02 15.58 -2.65
C ALA A 11 -40.61 15.98 -2.17
N MET A 12 -39.84 15.07 -1.57
CA MET A 12 -38.39 15.25 -1.41
C MET A 12 -37.70 13.89 -1.22
N SER A 13 -37.85 12.96 -2.18
CA SER A 13 -37.15 11.66 -2.09
C SER A 13 -36.73 11.08 -3.43
N VAL A 14 -36.31 11.93 -4.39
CA VAL A 14 -35.72 11.42 -5.64
C VAL A 14 -34.61 12.34 -6.16
N ILE A 15 -33.60 12.66 -5.36
CA ILE A 15 -32.37 13.29 -5.89
C ILE A 15 -31.10 12.63 -5.34
N ALA A 16 -31.14 11.98 -4.17
CA ALA A 16 -29.94 11.36 -3.58
C ALA A 16 -29.41 10.12 -4.36
N GLY A 17 -30.25 9.43 -5.14
CA GLY A 17 -29.84 8.21 -5.84
C GLY A 17 -29.02 8.45 -7.11
N ALA A 18 -29.31 9.52 -7.86
CA ALA A 18 -28.64 9.78 -9.14
C ALA A 18 -27.20 10.26 -8.96
N ALA A 19 -26.92 11.02 -7.90
CA ALA A 19 -25.57 11.50 -7.61
C ALA A 19 -24.62 10.36 -7.20
N ALA A 20 -25.09 9.40 -6.39
CA ALA A 20 -24.32 8.23 -6.02
C ALA A 20 -24.03 7.33 -7.25
N TYR A 21 -25.05 7.08 -8.09
CA TYR A 21 -24.89 6.25 -9.29
C TYR A 21 -23.96 6.88 -10.33
N LEU A 22 -23.93 8.22 -10.43
CA LEU A 22 -23.02 8.95 -11.32
C LEU A 22 -21.61 9.07 -10.76
N MET A 23 -21.43 9.19 -9.43
CA MET A 23 -20.11 9.16 -8.80
C MET A 23 -19.42 7.80 -8.98
N GLU A 24 -20.17 6.70 -8.92
CA GLU A 24 -19.64 5.34 -9.15
C GLU A 24 -19.20 5.11 -10.61
N ARG A 25 -19.92 5.70 -11.57
CA ARG A 25 -19.51 5.68 -13.00
C ARG A 25 -18.37 6.64 -13.33
N ALA A 26 -18.25 7.78 -12.64
CA ALA A 26 -17.19 8.74 -12.88
C ALA A 26 -15.82 8.23 -12.42
N GLN A 27 -15.76 7.53 -11.28
CA GLN A 27 -14.54 6.84 -10.84
C GLN A 27 -14.13 5.69 -11.77
N SER A 28 -15.10 5.03 -12.41
CA SER A 28 -14.83 3.93 -13.33
C SER A 28 -14.25 4.39 -14.69
N ARG A 29 -14.30 5.69 -15.01
CA ARG A 29 -14.02 6.17 -16.37
C ARG A 29 -12.59 6.69 -16.58
N HIS A 30 -11.79 6.94 -15.53
CA HIS A 30 -10.48 7.60 -15.70
C HIS A 30 -9.37 7.29 -14.68
N GLY A 31 -9.39 6.10 -14.10
CA GLY A 31 -8.29 5.64 -13.24
C GLY A 31 -8.68 4.34 -12.59
N VAL A 32 -7.80 3.35 -12.69
CA VAL A 32 -7.87 2.01 -12.09
C VAL A 32 -8.89 1.96 -10.94
N ALA A 33 -10.07 1.39 -11.20
CA ALA A 33 -11.16 1.38 -10.23
C ALA A 33 -10.64 0.82 -8.89
N LYS A 34 -10.95 1.48 -7.78
CA LYS A 34 -10.40 1.19 -6.43
C LYS A 34 -10.60 -0.26 -5.96
N GLY A 35 -11.49 -1.02 -6.61
CA GLY A 35 -11.71 -2.46 -6.38
C GLY A 35 -11.20 -3.40 -7.48
N SER A 36 -10.64 -2.89 -8.57
CA SER A 36 -10.01 -3.70 -9.62
C SER A 36 -8.73 -4.37 -9.11
N GLU A 37 -8.34 -5.49 -9.72
CA GLU A 37 -7.09 -6.18 -9.35
C GLU A 37 -5.86 -5.30 -9.51
N CYS A 38 -5.84 -4.45 -10.54
CA CYS A 38 -4.81 -3.41 -10.68
C CYS A 38 -4.85 -2.38 -9.57
N GLY A 39 -6.04 -2.00 -9.09
CA GLY A 39 -6.19 -1.04 -7.99
C GLY A 39 -5.63 -1.60 -6.70
N LYS A 40 -5.86 -2.90 -6.44
CA LYS A 40 -5.30 -3.61 -5.28
C LYS A 40 -3.78 -3.74 -5.37
N ALA A 41 -3.25 -4.07 -6.55
CA ALA A 41 -1.81 -4.15 -6.76
C ALA A 41 -1.14 -2.77 -6.59
N ILE A 42 -1.67 -1.72 -7.19
CA ILE A 42 -1.18 -0.34 -7.03
C ILE A 42 -1.32 0.14 -5.58
N ALA A 43 -2.33 -0.28 -4.85
CA ALA A 43 -2.45 0.01 -3.42
C ALA A 43 -1.29 -0.60 -2.61
N THR A 44 -0.84 -1.81 -2.96
CA THR A 44 0.36 -2.43 -2.37
C THR A 44 1.60 -1.57 -2.61
N LEU A 45 1.72 -1.00 -3.82
CA LEU A 45 2.79 -0.11 -4.20
C LEU A 45 2.79 1.18 -3.38
N ALA A 46 1.63 1.83 -3.27
CA ALA A 46 1.46 3.09 -2.56
C ALA A 46 1.82 2.98 -1.06
N VAL A 47 1.53 1.83 -0.43
CA VAL A 47 1.91 1.58 0.98
C VAL A 47 3.43 1.55 1.14
N PHE A 48 4.15 0.89 0.22
CA PHE A 48 5.60 0.84 0.34
C PHE A 48 6.26 2.18 -0.02
N SER A 49 5.85 2.81 -1.13
CA SER A 49 6.50 4.01 -1.66
C SER A 49 6.16 5.28 -0.88
N GLY A 50 5.07 5.28 -0.10
CA GLY A 50 4.65 6.41 0.72
C GLY A 50 5.48 6.64 1.98
N ARG A 51 6.49 5.79 2.26
CA ARG A 51 7.35 5.85 3.45
C ARG A 51 8.82 5.96 3.07
N GLU A 52 9.21 7.14 2.59
CA GLU A 52 10.61 7.47 2.24
C GLU A 52 11.57 7.26 3.42
N ASP A 53 11.11 7.53 4.64
CA ASP A 53 11.85 7.30 5.88
C ASP A 53 12.21 5.83 6.10
N LEU A 54 11.35 4.90 5.66
CA LEU A 54 11.55 3.46 5.77
C LEU A 54 12.21 2.84 4.54
N THR A 55 12.15 3.47 3.37
CA THR A 55 12.84 2.97 2.17
C THR A 55 14.28 3.47 2.08
N ASN A 56 14.66 4.49 2.85
CA ASN A 56 16.02 4.98 2.91
C ASN A 56 16.93 4.04 3.74
N ALA A 57 17.94 3.46 3.09
CA ALA A 57 18.92 2.59 3.73
C ALA A 57 19.72 3.29 4.84
N GLN A 58 19.90 4.61 4.79
CA GLN A 58 20.60 5.34 5.86
C GLN A 58 19.78 5.39 7.17
N SER A 59 18.47 5.14 7.11
CA SER A 59 17.57 5.20 8.27
C SER A 59 17.53 3.90 9.10
N ILE A 60 18.23 2.83 8.68
CA ILE A 60 18.14 1.53 9.35
C ILE A 60 19.03 1.45 10.60
N VAL A 61 20.02 2.33 10.73
CA VAL A 61 20.89 2.44 11.91
C VAL A 61 20.15 3.09 13.09
N PRO A 62 20.70 3.04 14.32
CA PRO A 62 20.12 3.75 15.46
C PRO A 62 19.94 5.25 15.17
N GLY A 63 18.79 5.80 15.57
CA GLY A 63 18.42 7.20 15.32
C GLY A 63 17.41 7.41 14.18
N GLY A 64 17.13 6.38 13.37
CA GLY A 64 16.03 6.38 12.41
C GLY A 64 14.68 5.94 13.00
N PRO A 65 13.66 5.66 12.15
CA PRO A 65 12.34 5.17 12.58
C PRO A 65 12.42 3.92 13.46
N SER A 66 11.46 3.69 14.34
CA SER A 66 11.52 2.57 15.29
C SER A 66 11.43 1.20 14.58
N LEU A 67 11.94 0.11 15.19
CA LEU A 67 11.81 -1.22 14.59
C LEU A 67 10.33 -1.59 14.36
N THR A 68 9.46 -1.17 15.28
CA THR A 68 8.00 -1.32 15.18
C THR A 68 7.42 -0.64 13.95
N ASP A 69 7.97 0.51 13.51
CA ASP A 69 7.52 1.19 12.30
C ASP A 69 7.79 0.36 11.04
N TYR A 70 8.98 -0.26 10.96
CA TYR A 70 9.32 -1.18 9.87
C TYR A 70 8.45 -2.44 9.89
N GLU A 71 8.20 -3.02 11.07
CA GLU A 71 7.34 -4.20 11.21
C GLU A 71 5.90 -3.90 10.80
N LYS A 72 5.35 -2.75 11.22
CA LYS A 72 4.02 -2.29 10.82
C LYS A 72 3.94 -2.07 9.31
N TRP A 73 4.93 -1.39 8.73
CA TRP A 73 5.02 -1.15 7.29
C TRP A 73 5.05 -2.46 6.48
N SER A 74 5.89 -3.43 6.86
CA SER A 74 5.91 -4.74 6.21
C SER A 74 4.58 -5.49 6.35
N ASN A 75 3.92 -5.39 7.52
CA ASN A 75 2.61 -6.00 7.74
C ASN A 75 1.52 -5.37 6.87
N GLU A 76 1.53 -4.04 6.70
CA GLU A 76 0.61 -3.34 5.80
C GLU A 76 0.83 -3.79 4.34
N ILE A 77 2.07 -3.83 3.86
CA ILE A 77 2.40 -4.34 2.51
C ILE A 77 1.85 -5.76 2.32
N ARG A 78 2.10 -6.66 3.27
CA ARG A 78 1.61 -8.04 3.21
C ARG A 78 0.08 -8.13 3.16
N THR A 79 -0.59 -7.29 3.95
CA THR A 79 -2.05 -7.23 3.99
C THR A 79 -2.63 -6.79 2.65
N HIS A 80 -1.99 -5.83 1.97
CA HIS A 80 -2.42 -5.38 0.64
C HIS A 80 -2.09 -6.39 -0.45
N ALA A 81 -0.88 -6.97 -0.43
CA ALA A 81 -0.46 -7.99 -1.37
C ALA A 81 -1.40 -9.22 -1.35
N ALA A 82 -1.87 -9.62 -0.17
CA ALA A 82 -2.80 -10.75 0.00
C ALA A 82 -4.17 -10.55 -0.66
N GLN A 83 -4.54 -9.31 -0.98
CA GLN A 83 -5.82 -8.99 -1.63
C GLN A 83 -5.75 -9.11 -3.15
N VAL A 84 -4.54 -9.20 -3.73
CA VAL A 84 -4.30 -9.35 -5.16
C VAL A 84 -4.45 -10.82 -5.55
N THR A 85 -5.36 -11.11 -6.47
CA THR A 85 -5.72 -12.48 -6.87
C THR A 85 -5.47 -12.77 -8.34
N ARG A 86 -5.35 -11.75 -9.19
CA ARG A 86 -5.03 -11.90 -10.61
C ARG A 86 -3.67 -12.59 -10.78
N SER A 87 -3.61 -13.64 -11.59
CA SER A 87 -2.47 -14.56 -11.67
C SER A 87 -1.16 -13.94 -12.18
N ASP A 88 -1.24 -12.88 -12.96
CA ASP A 88 -0.11 -12.09 -13.49
C ASP A 88 0.40 -11.02 -12.49
N LEU A 89 -0.42 -10.61 -11.52
CA LEU A 89 -0.08 -9.59 -10.52
C LEU A 89 0.20 -10.17 -9.13
N ALA A 90 -0.53 -11.21 -8.72
CA ALA A 90 -0.46 -11.76 -7.38
C ALA A 90 0.95 -12.23 -7.01
N PRO A 91 1.70 -12.97 -7.88
CA PRO A 91 3.07 -13.36 -7.54
C PRO A 91 3.99 -12.15 -7.30
N ARG A 92 3.82 -11.08 -8.10
CA ARG A 92 4.60 -9.84 -7.99
C ARG A 92 4.31 -9.12 -6.67
N ALA A 93 3.04 -8.95 -6.34
CA ALA A 93 2.62 -8.34 -5.08
C ALA A 93 3.10 -9.14 -3.86
N GLN A 94 3.03 -10.48 -3.92
CA GLN A 94 3.54 -11.34 -2.84
C GLN A 94 5.06 -11.25 -2.69
N HIS A 95 5.81 -11.15 -3.79
CA HIS A 95 7.26 -11.00 -3.73
C HIS A 95 7.66 -9.66 -3.08
N ILE A 96 6.94 -8.56 -3.37
CA ILE A 96 7.13 -7.28 -2.67
C ILE A 96 6.90 -7.44 -1.15
N ALA A 97 5.87 -8.18 -0.75
CA ALA A 97 5.59 -8.45 0.66
C ALA A 97 6.70 -9.28 1.33
N GLU A 98 7.25 -10.26 0.63
CA GLU A 98 8.38 -11.06 1.10
C GLU A 98 9.64 -10.21 1.28
N LEU A 99 10.02 -9.43 0.27
CA LEU A 99 11.17 -8.52 0.31
C LEU A 99 11.05 -7.52 1.47
N SER A 100 9.86 -6.99 1.74
CA SER A 100 9.63 -6.11 2.89
C SER A 100 9.93 -6.81 4.23
N GLY A 101 9.63 -8.10 4.35
CA GLY A 101 9.94 -8.90 5.54
C GLY A 101 11.44 -9.19 5.71
N GLN A 102 12.14 -9.39 4.60
CA GLN A 102 13.59 -9.49 4.58
C GLN A 102 14.25 -8.16 4.99
N ALA A 103 13.72 -7.03 4.52
CA ALA A 103 14.17 -5.68 4.87
C ALA A 103 14.04 -5.43 6.39
N VAL A 104 12.91 -5.81 7.01
CA VAL A 104 12.72 -5.76 8.47
C VAL A 104 13.76 -6.61 9.20
N SER A 105 14.12 -7.78 8.65
CA SER A 105 15.10 -8.67 9.26
C SER A 105 16.50 -8.05 9.28
N VAL A 106 16.89 -7.34 8.22
CA VAL A 106 18.13 -6.54 8.16
C VAL A 106 18.13 -5.43 9.23
N VAL A 107 17.03 -4.67 9.35
CA VAL A 107 16.90 -3.62 10.38
C VAL A 107 16.99 -4.20 11.80
N ARG A 108 16.39 -5.37 12.03
CA ARG A 108 16.47 -6.06 13.33
C ARG A 108 17.91 -6.47 13.62
N GLN A 109 18.61 -7.03 12.64
CA GLN A 109 19.99 -7.51 12.79
C GLN A 109 20.94 -6.35 13.13
N ILE A 110 20.95 -5.29 12.31
CA ILE A 110 21.87 -4.15 12.49
C ILE A 110 21.67 -3.41 13.82
N ARG A 111 20.45 -3.42 14.37
CA ARG A 111 20.12 -2.74 15.64
C ARG A 111 20.35 -3.59 16.87
N LYS A 112 20.21 -4.91 16.77
CA LYS A 112 20.44 -5.82 17.90
C LYS A 112 21.93 -5.90 18.23
N GLU A 113 22.76 -6.00 17.20
CA GLU A 113 24.21 -6.15 17.32
C GLU A 113 24.87 -5.12 16.39
N PRO A 114 25.03 -3.86 16.84
CA PRO A 114 25.68 -2.83 16.04
C PRO A 114 27.14 -3.24 15.82
N GLY A 115 27.42 -3.77 14.64
CA GLY A 115 28.76 -4.15 14.23
C GLY A 115 29.65 -2.93 13.98
N THR A 116 30.84 -3.20 13.44
CA THR A 116 31.78 -2.21 12.92
C THR A 116 31.13 -1.33 11.84
N GLN A 117 31.76 -0.19 11.55
CA GLN A 117 31.29 0.71 10.49
C GLN A 117 31.21 0.00 9.11
N LEU A 118 32.14 -0.91 8.82
CA LEU A 118 32.13 -1.69 7.58
C LEU A 118 30.90 -2.62 7.51
N GLU A 119 30.59 -3.32 8.60
CA GLU A 119 29.41 -4.19 8.68
C GLU A 119 28.12 -3.38 8.56
N GLN A 120 28.05 -2.18 9.16
CA GLN A 120 26.91 -1.30 9.01
C GLN A 120 26.71 -0.88 7.54
N LEU A 121 27.78 -0.50 6.83
CA LEU A 121 27.72 -0.17 5.41
C LEU A 121 27.24 -1.36 4.56
N GLN A 122 27.70 -2.58 4.87
CA GLN A 122 27.24 -3.79 4.18
C GLN A 122 25.76 -4.06 4.41
N GLN A 123 25.26 -3.86 5.62
CA GLN A 123 23.83 -4.01 5.94
C GLN A 123 22.98 -2.93 5.26
N GLN A 124 23.49 -1.69 5.16
CA GLN A 124 22.82 -0.62 4.40
C GLN A 124 22.75 -0.94 2.90
N ASP A 125 23.83 -1.46 2.30
CA ASP A 125 23.83 -1.91 0.90
C ASP A 125 22.86 -3.08 0.67
N ALA A 126 22.85 -4.07 1.56
CA ALA A 126 21.89 -5.17 1.51
C ALA A 126 20.44 -4.68 1.60
N TYR A 127 20.17 -3.73 2.50
CA TYR A 127 18.85 -3.09 2.61
C TYR A 127 18.47 -2.35 1.32
N ALA A 128 19.37 -1.54 0.76
CA ALA A 128 19.14 -0.79 -0.46
C ALA A 128 18.81 -1.71 -1.65
N LYS A 129 19.48 -2.87 -1.76
CA LYS A 129 19.20 -3.88 -2.79
C LYS A 129 17.80 -4.47 -2.65
N LEU A 130 17.36 -4.78 -1.43
CA LEU A 130 16.00 -5.26 -1.18
C LEU A 130 14.96 -4.22 -1.60
N ILE A 131 15.17 -2.96 -1.24
CA ILE A 131 14.29 -1.85 -1.64
C ILE A 131 14.28 -1.68 -3.16
N ALA A 132 15.43 -1.74 -3.84
CA ALA A 132 15.51 -1.68 -5.29
C ALA A 132 14.71 -2.81 -5.96
N HIS A 133 14.82 -4.04 -5.46
CA HIS A 133 14.03 -5.16 -5.98
C HIS A 133 12.53 -4.96 -5.78
N MET A 134 12.09 -4.34 -4.67
CA MET A 134 10.68 -3.98 -4.48
C MET A 134 10.21 -2.98 -5.56
N TYR A 135 11.05 -2.01 -5.93
CA TYR A 135 10.75 -1.07 -7.02
C TYR A 135 10.74 -1.74 -8.40
N ASP A 136 11.61 -2.72 -8.66
CA ASP A 136 11.60 -3.49 -9.91
C ASP A 136 10.31 -4.29 -10.07
N GLU A 137 9.87 -4.99 -9.01
CA GLU A 137 8.58 -5.70 -9.00
C GLU A 137 7.39 -4.73 -9.18
N ALA A 138 7.47 -3.54 -8.57
CA ALA A 138 6.47 -2.49 -8.71
C ALA A 138 6.38 -1.96 -10.15
N ALA A 139 7.52 -1.76 -10.81
CA ALA A 139 7.55 -1.30 -12.20
C ALA A 139 6.84 -2.29 -13.14
N VAL A 140 7.04 -3.59 -12.94
CA VAL A 140 6.33 -4.63 -13.69
C VAL A 140 4.82 -4.58 -13.44
N VAL A 141 4.39 -4.41 -12.18
CA VAL A 141 2.96 -4.27 -11.86
C VAL A 141 2.34 -3.09 -12.58
N LEU A 142 3.03 -1.94 -12.62
CA LEU A 142 2.54 -0.74 -13.30
C LEU A 142 2.47 -0.93 -14.81
N ASP A 143 3.46 -1.57 -15.43
CA ASP A 143 3.48 -1.89 -16.86
C ASP A 143 2.28 -2.75 -17.26
N VAL A 144 2.04 -3.84 -16.52
CA VAL A 144 0.90 -4.75 -16.76
C VAL A 144 -0.45 -4.05 -16.53
N CYS A 145 -0.52 -3.08 -15.62
CA CYS A 145 -1.75 -2.35 -15.32
C CYS A 145 -2.03 -1.13 -16.22
N HIS A 146 -1.03 -0.66 -16.96
CA HIS A 146 -1.17 0.39 -17.96
C HIS A 146 -1.31 -0.15 -19.39
N SER A 147 -0.99 -1.41 -19.62
CA SER A 147 -1.16 -2.14 -20.89
C SER A 147 -2.62 -2.48 -21.16
#